data_AF-A0A2K5EEK9-F1
#
_entry.id   AF-A0A2K5EEK9-F1
#
_cell.length_a   1.000
_cell.length_b   1.000
_cell.length_c   1.000
_cell.angle_alpha   90.00
_cell.angle_beta   90.00
_cell.angle_gamma   90.00
#
_symmetry.space_group_name_H-M   'P 1'
#
loop_
_entity.id
_entity.type
_entity.pdbx_description
1 polymer ?
#
loop_
_entity_poly.entity_id
_entity_poly.type
_entity_poly.pdbx_seq_one_letter_code
_entity_poly.pdbx_strand_id
1 'polypeptide(L)'
;TRPAKHRETSFGARDFGGFQDCFFRDRPMDTAQIAVVGAGVAGLSTAVCISRLVPRCSVTVISDKFTPDTTSDVAAGMLIPHTYPDTPIHKQKQWFRETFNHLFAIANSAEAGDAGVHLVSGWQIFQSTPTEEVPFWADVVLGFRKMTEAELKKFPQHVFGQAFTTLKCECPAYLPWLEKRIKGSGGWTLTRRIEDLWELHPSFDVVVNCSGLGSRQLAGDSKIFPVRGQVLQVQAPWVEHFIRDGSGLTYIYPGTSHVTLGGTRQKGDWNLSPDAENSREILSRCCALEPSLHGACNIREKVGLRPYRPGVRLQTELLARDGRRLPVVHHYGHGSGGISVHWGTALEATRLVSECVHALRTPTPKSKL
;
A
#
# COMPACT_ATOMS: atom_id res chain seq x y z
N THR A 1 -23.47 49.05 -31.18
CA THR A 1 -23.10 47.76 -30.55
C THR A 1 -21.59 47.74 -30.38
N ARG A 2 -21.09 47.95 -29.15
CA ARG A 2 -19.65 48.01 -28.83
C ARG A 2 -19.06 46.59 -28.84
N PRO A 3 -17.86 46.35 -29.43
CA PRO A 3 -17.15 45.09 -29.28
C PRO A 3 -16.38 45.06 -27.95
N ALA A 4 -16.41 43.90 -27.29
CA ALA A 4 -15.82 43.65 -25.99
C ALA A 4 -14.28 43.57 -26.08
N LYS A 5 -13.60 44.21 -25.11
CA LYS A 5 -12.15 44.15 -24.91
C LYS A 5 -11.77 42.78 -24.31
N HIS A 6 -10.83 42.10 -24.96
CA HIS A 6 -10.02 41.04 -24.34
C HIS A 6 -9.26 41.62 -23.13
N ARG A 7 -9.35 40.96 -21.98
CA ARG A 7 -8.42 41.10 -20.86
C ARG A 7 -7.71 39.78 -20.67
N GLU A 8 -6.46 39.73 -21.13
CA GLU A 8 -5.47 38.79 -20.61
C GLU A 8 -5.13 39.22 -19.18
N THR A 9 -5.25 38.29 -18.23
CA THR A 9 -4.70 38.45 -16.89
C THR A 9 -3.55 37.49 -16.72
N SER A 10 -2.33 38.05 -16.81
CA SER A 10 -1.10 37.43 -16.36
C SER A 10 -1.13 37.30 -14.83
N PHE A 11 -1.09 36.07 -14.32
CA PHE A 11 -0.78 35.84 -12.91
C PHE A 11 0.73 35.69 -12.75
N GLY A 12 1.36 36.78 -12.34
CA GLY A 12 2.77 36.84 -11.99
C GLY A 12 3.04 36.17 -10.64
N ALA A 13 4.25 35.60 -10.54
CA ALA A 13 4.82 34.98 -9.36
C ALA A 13 4.98 35.98 -8.20
N ARG A 14 3.98 36.08 -7.31
CA ARG A 14 4.11 36.70 -5.97
C ARG A 14 3.06 36.11 -5.04
N ASP A 15 3.33 34.95 -4.44
CA ASP A 15 2.63 34.46 -3.22
C ASP A 15 3.43 33.35 -2.52
N PHE A 16 4.75 33.52 -2.40
CA PHE A 16 5.64 32.56 -1.74
C PHE A 16 6.01 32.93 -0.28
N GLY A 17 5.58 34.09 0.22
CA GLY A 17 6.03 34.61 1.53
C GLY A 17 5.13 34.32 2.72
N GLY A 18 3.81 34.11 2.52
CA GLY A 18 2.85 34.09 3.65
C GLY A 18 2.73 32.77 4.40
N PHE A 19 3.10 31.64 3.80
CA PHE A 19 2.82 30.32 4.36
C PHE A 19 3.91 29.79 5.30
N GLN A 20 5.15 30.29 5.18
CA GLN A 20 6.24 29.93 6.08
C GLN A 20 6.12 30.60 7.45
N ASP A 21 5.61 31.83 7.52
CA ASP A 21 5.68 32.61 8.77
C ASP A 21 4.62 32.25 9.83
N CYS A 22 3.47 31.70 9.43
CA CYS A 22 2.40 31.39 10.39
C CYS A 22 2.55 30.03 11.09
N PHE A 23 3.30 29.06 10.54
CA PHE A 23 3.45 27.72 11.13
C PHE A 23 4.57 27.63 12.19
N PHE A 24 5.49 28.58 12.24
CA PHE A 24 6.76 28.41 12.96
C PHE A 24 6.97 29.31 14.18
N ARG A 25 6.02 30.18 14.53
CA ARG A 25 6.22 31.23 15.53
C ARG A 25 6.16 30.81 17.00
N ASP A 26 5.48 29.71 17.35
CA ASP A 26 5.40 29.22 18.74
C ASP A 26 5.62 27.69 18.82
N ARG A 27 6.88 27.25 18.66
CA ARG A 27 7.24 25.83 18.70
C ARG A 27 7.80 25.42 20.07
N PRO A 28 7.24 24.39 20.74
CA PRO A 28 7.95 23.72 21.81
C PRO A 28 9.18 23.04 21.20
N MET A 29 10.39 23.43 21.62
CA MET A 29 11.67 22.92 21.10
C MET A 29 11.86 21.39 21.22
N ASP A 30 10.95 20.69 21.90
CA ASP A 30 11.04 19.26 22.21
C ASP A 30 10.29 18.33 21.24
N THR A 31 9.53 18.86 20.27
CA THR A 31 8.69 18.05 19.36
C THR A 31 9.39 17.78 18.03
N ALA A 32 9.66 16.50 17.75
CA ALA A 32 10.28 16.08 16.49
C ALA A 32 9.32 16.22 15.30
N GLN A 33 9.75 16.90 14.24
CA GLN A 33 8.99 17.09 13.00
C GLN A 33 9.30 15.96 12.02
N ILE A 34 8.30 15.16 11.69
CA ILE A 34 8.44 13.98 10.84
C ILE A 34 7.62 14.15 9.57
N ALA A 35 8.28 14.12 8.41
CA ALA A 35 7.61 14.08 7.12
C ALA A 35 7.49 12.63 6.63
N VAL A 36 6.29 12.22 6.21
CA VAL A 36 6.08 10.93 5.52
C VAL A 36 5.73 11.23 4.07
N VAL A 37 6.59 10.84 3.13
CA VAL A 37 6.39 11.07 1.69
C VAL A 37 5.65 9.89 1.08
N GLY A 38 4.43 10.13 0.61
CA GLY A 38 3.55 9.15 -0.03
C GLY A 38 2.30 8.83 0.80
N ALA A 39 1.14 8.89 0.15
CA ALA A 39 -0.17 8.64 0.78
C ALA A 39 -0.84 7.30 0.37
N GLY A 40 -0.06 6.35 -0.16
CA GLY A 40 -0.53 4.97 -0.31
C GLY A 40 -0.61 4.24 1.04
N VAL A 41 -1.04 2.97 1.03
CA VAL A 41 -1.26 2.20 2.27
C VAL A 41 -0.04 2.16 3.18
N ALA A 42 1.17 2.04 2.63
CA ALA A 42 2.41 1.97 3.41
C ALA A 42 2.76 3.30 4.06
N GLY A 43 2.47 4.43 3.41
CA GLY A 43 2.73 5.76 3.97
C GLY A 43 1.74 6.12 5.07
N LEU A 44 0.45 5.93 4.82
CA LEU A 44 -0.58 6.23 5.81
C LEU A 44 -0.51 5.32 7.03
N SER A 45 -0.22 4.02 6.87
CA SER A 45 -0.03 3.12 8.01
C SER A 45 1.19 3.51 8.84
N THR A 46 2.31 3.84 8.19
CA THR A 46 3.52 4.30 8.88
C THR A 46 3.29 5.61 9.62
N ALA A 47 2.58 6.57 9.02
CA ALA A 47 2.20 7.81 9.70
C ALA A 47 1.34 7.56 10.96
N VAL A 48 0.35 6.66 10.88
CA VAL A 48 -0.46 6.26 12.05
C VAL A 48 0.40 5.60 13.13
N CYS A 49 1.27 4.65 12.75
CA CYS A 49 2.15 3.98 13.71
C CYS A 49 3.11 4.97 14.39
N ILE A 50 3.75 5.86 13.63
CA ILE A 50 4.65 6.90 14.17
C ILE A 50 3.91 7.79 15.17
N SER A 51 2.75 8.30 14.77
CA SER A 51 1.95 9.18 15.60
C SER A 51 1.54 8.55 16.95
N ARG A 52 1.38 7.23 16.99
CA ARG A 52 1.01 6.49 18.21
C ARG A 52 2.21 6.09 19.07
N LEU A 53 3.33 5.77 18.44
CA LEU A 53 4.44 5.07 19.11
C LEU A 53 5.68 5.95 19.34
N VAL A 54 5.84 7.05 18.61
CA VAL A 54 7.00 7.95 18.76
C VAL A 54 6.64 9.11 19.68
N PRO A 55 7.24 9.21 20.88
CA PRO A 55 6.90 10.27 21.83
C PRO A 55 7.30 11.66 21.33
N ARG A 56 6.43 12.65 21.58
CA ARG A 56 6.66 14.06 21.26
C ARG A 56 7.05 14.23 19.78
N CYS A 57 6.18 13.79 18.87
CA CYS A 57 6.37 13.98 17.44
C CYS A 57 5.15 14.69 16.81
N SER A 58 5.40 15.37 15.69
CA SER A 58 4.38 15.87 14.79
C SER A 58 4.60 15.25 13.42
N VAL A 59 3.55 14.65 12.85
CA VAL A 59 3.63 13.93 11.58
C VAL A 59 2.91 14.71 10.50
N THR A 60 3.59 14.94 9.37
CA THR A 60 2.99 15.49 8.16
C THR A 60 3.13 14.49 7.02
N VAL A 61 2.02 14.06 6.43
CA VAL A 61 2.02 13.25 5.21
C VAL A 61 2.04 14.18 4.00
N ILE A 62 3.01 14.00 3.11
CA ILE A 62 3.19 14.82 1.90
C ILE A 62 3.11 13.91 0.69
N SER A 63 2.22 14.18 -0.25
CA SER A 63 2.05 13.35 -1.44
C SER A 63 1.49 14.16 -2.60
N ASP A 64 1.84 13.82 -3.84
CA ASP A 64 1.23 14.39 -5.04
C ASP A 64 -0.17 13.82 -5.30
N LYS A 65 -0.42 12.58 -4.85
CA LYS A 65 -1.69 11.87 -4.97
C LYS A 65 -2.15 11.32 -3.62
N PHE A 66 -3.45 11.38 -3.40
CA PHE A 66 -4.18 10.77 -2.29
C PHE A 66 -5.31 9.89 -2.86
N THR A 67 -6.07 9.20 -2.02
CA THR A 67 -7.26 8.45 -2.48
C THR A 67 -8.21 9.38 -3.25
N PRO A 68 -8.74 8.96 -4.41
CA PRO A 68 -8.77 7.59 -4.96
C PRO A 68 -7.69 7.27 -6.00
N ASP A 69 -6.62 8.07 -6.09
CA ASP A 69 -5.67 8.05 -7.21
C ASP A 69 -4.32 7.39 -6.87
N THR A 70 -4.25 6.60 -5.79
CA THR A 70 -3.05 5.85 -5.44
C THR A 70 -3.04 4.46 -6.07
N THR A 71 -1.85 3.85 -6.21
CA THR A 71 -1.74 2.43 -6.60
C THR A 71 -2.50 1.51 -5.62
N SER A 72 -2.59 1.89 -4.35
CA SER A 72 -3.30 1.14 -3.33
C SER A 72 -4.80 1.09 -3.61
N ASP A 73 -5.41 2.16 -4.11
CA ASP A 73 -6.84 2.21 -4.46
C ASP A 73 -7.22 1.23 -5.59
N VAL A 74 -6.25 0.86 -6.43
CA VAL A 74 -6.41 -0.12 -7.51
C VAL A 74 -6.16 -1.57 -7.02
N ALA A 75 -5.53 -1.74 -5.87
CA ALA A 75 -5.18 -3.06 -5.35
C ALA A 75 -6.44 -3.88 -5.06
N ALA A 76 -6.40 -5.17 -5.37
CA ALA A 76 -7.54 -6.06 -5.16
C ALA A 76 -7.86 -6.33 -3.67
N GLY A 77 -6.96 -5.94 -2.76
CA GLY A 77 -7.22 -5.86 -1.31
C GLY A 77 -7.11 -7.16 -0.51
N MET A 78 -7.00 -8.33 -1.17
CA MET A 78 -6.91 -9.62 -0.47
C MET A 78 -5.61 -9.78 0.34
N LEU A 79 -5.74 -10.26 1.58
CA LEU A 79 -4.62 -10.65 2.43
C LEU A 79 -4.14 -12.05 2.06
N ILE A 80 -3.34 -12.11 1.00
CA ILE A 80 -2.57 -13.30 0.62
C ILE A 80 -1.12 -12.83 0.49
N PRO A 81 -0.19 -13.29 1.35
CA PRO A 81 1.18 -12.81 1.32
C PRO A 81 1.91 -13.37 0.09
N HIS A 82 2.63 -12.48 -0.58
CA HIS A 82 3.54 -12.84 -1.67
C HIS A 82 4.96 -12.94 -1.13
N THR A 83 5.72 -13.93 -1.60
CA THR A 83 7.12 -14.09 -1.22
C THR A 83 7.97 -12.95 -1.76
N TYR A 84 8.78 -12.34 -0.89
CA TYR A 84 9.86 -11.42 -1.24
C TYR A 84 11.19 -12.19 -1.31
N PRO A 85 11.82 -12.35 -2.47
CA PRO A 85 13.07 -13.11 -2.61
C PRO A 85 14.19 -12.70 -1.64
N ASP A 86 14.38 -11.39 -1.43
CA ASP A 86 15.50 -10.86 -0.63
C ASP A 86 15.10 -10.58 0.83
N THR A 87 14.00 -11.15 1.32
CA THR A 87 13.56 -11.00 2.71
C THR A 87 13.43 -12.37 3.37
N PRO A 88 13.97 -12.60 4.57
CA PRO A 88 13.81 -13.88 5.25
C PRO A 88 12.33 -14.24 5.47
N ILE A 89 11.95 -15.50 5.20
CA ILE A 89 10.56 -15.97 5.30
C ILE A 89 9.96 -15.72 6.69
N HIS A 90 10.72 -15.94 7.77
CA HIS A 90 10.23 -15.70 9.13
C HIS A 90 9.83 -14.23 9.34
N LYS A 91 10.57 -13.30 8.74
CA LYS A 91 10.30 -11.86 8.82
C LYS A 91 9.05 -11.48 8.00
N GLN A 92 8.92 -12.03 6.79
CA GLN A 92 7.72 -11.85 5.98
C GLN A 92 6.47 -12.40 6.69
N LYS A 93 6.58 -13.58 7.29
CA LYS A 93 5.52 -14.20 8.09
C LYS A 93 5.14 -13.33 9.29
N GLN A 94 6.12 -12.78 9.98
CA GLN A 94 5.89 -11.86 11.09
C GLN A 94 5.13 -10.61 10.62
N TRP A 95 5.58 -9.95 9.56
CA TRP A 95 4.88 -8.77 9.04
C TRP A 95 3.45 -9.09 8.59
N PHE A 96 3.25 -10.26 7.97
CA PHE A 96 1.93 -10.73 7.60
C PHE A 96 1.06 -10.96 8.84
N ARG A 97 1.57 -11.61 9.89
CA ARG A 97 0.84 -11.85 11.15
C ARG A 97 0.45 -10.56 11.85
N GLU A 98 1.38 -9.60 11.95
CA GLU A 98 1.10 -8.29 12.55
C GLU A 98 0.01 -7.54 11.77
N THR A 99 0.05 -7.61 10.44
CA THR A 99 -0.96 -7.01 9.57
C THR A 99 -2.30 -7.72 9.66
N PHE A 100 -2.29 -9.06 9.68
CA PHE A 100 -3.49 -9.88 9.83
C PHE A 100 -4.18 -9.58 11.15
N ASN A 101 -3.45 -9.59 12.27
CA ASN A 101 -4.00 -9.31 13.59
C ASN A 101 -4.59 -7.90 13.68
N HIS A 102 -3.91 -6.90 13.09
CA HIS A 102 -4.42 -5.53 13.05
C HIS A 102 -5.74 -5.43 12.30
N LEU A 103 -5.79 -5.96 11.07
CA LEU A 103 -6.99 -5.92 10.24
C LEU A 103 -8.10 -6.82 10.80
N PHE A 104 -7.76 -7.94 11.44
CA PHE A 104 -8.72 -8.81 12.12
C PHE A 104 -9.40 -8.06 13.28
N ALA A 105 -8.64 -7.31 14.08
CA ALA A 105 -9.22 -6.47 15.13
C ALA A 105 -10.18 -5.41 14.56
N ILE A 106 -9.84 -4.80 13.42
CA ILE A 106 -10.73 -3.85 12.73
C ILE A 106 -12.00 -4.54 12.23
N ALA A 107 -11.88 -5.70 11.59
CA ALA A 107 -13.01 -6.47 11.06
C ALA A 107 -14.02 -6.90 12.15
N ASN A 108 -13.56 -7.03 13.40
CA ASN A 108 -14.39 -7.35 14.56
C ASN A 108 -14.84 -6.10 15.36
N SER A 109 -14.59 -4.89 14.85
CA SER A 109 -14.96 -3.63 15.49
C SER A 109 -16.19 -3.00 14.83
N ALA A 110 -16.82 -2.04 15.51
CA ALA A 110 -17.91 -1.25 14.94
C ALA A 110 -17.48 -0.42 13.70
N GLU A 111 -16.17 -0.19 13.52
CA GLU A 111 -15.62 0.60 12.42
C GLU A 111 -15.29 -0.25 11.17
N ALA A 112 -15.56 -1.57 11.17
CA ALA A 112 -15.19 -2.46 10.08
C ALA A 112 -15.71 -1.99 8.70
N GLY A 113 -16.96 -1.51 8.67
CA GLY A 113 -17.59 -0.97 7.45
C GLY A 113 -16.91 0.30 6.94
N ASP A 114 -16.65 1.26 7.83
CA ASP A 114 -15.97 2.52 7.51
C ASP A 114 -14.52 2.30 7.05
N ALA A 115 -13.83 1.32 7.64
CA ALA A 115 -12.48 0.94 7.28
C ALA A 115 -12.42 0.07 6.00
N GLY A 116 -13.55 -0.48 5.55
CA GLY A 116 -13.61 -1.38 4.39
C GLY A 116 -12.86 -2.70 4.61
N VAL A 117 -12.85 -3.23 5.84
CA VAL A 117 -12.13 -4.46 6.20
C VAL A 117 -13.13 -5.53 6.60
N HIS A 118 -13.09 -6.68 5.92
CA HIS A 118 -14.03 -7.78 6.15
C HIS A 118 -13.36 -9.14 5.94
N LEU A 119 -13.90 -10.17 6.61
CA LEU A 119 -13.51 -11.55 6.40
C LEU A 119 -14.05 -12.06 5.06
N VAL A 120 -13.29 -12.94 4.42
CA VAL A 120 -13.66 -13.58 3.16
C VAL A 120 -13.09 -15.00 3.11
N SER A 121 -13.97 -15.96 2.85
CA SER A 121 -13.62 -17.38 2.71
C SER A 121 -13.45 -17.74 1.25
N GLY A 122 -12.70 -18.80 0.97
CA GLY A 122 -12.55 -19.24 -0.40
C GLY A 122 -11.44 -20.25 -0.60
N TRP A 123 -11.03 -20.37 -1.86
CA TRP A 123 -10.16 -21.43 -2.32
C TRP A 123 -8.97 -20.92 -3.11
N GLN A 124 -7.81 -21.53 -2.86
CA GLN A 124 -6.66 -21.46 -3.75
C GLN A 124 -6.49 -22.82 -4.44
N ILE A 125 -6.60 -22.85 -5.77
CA ILE A 125 -6.70 -24.06 -6.58
C ILE A 125 -5.47 -24.24 -7.48
N PHE A 126 -5.09 -25.48 -7.76
CA PHE A 126 -3.86 -25.80 -8.49
C PHE A 126 -4.10 -26.91 -9.53
N GLN A 127 -3.58 -26.71 -10.75
CA GLN A 127 -3.64 -27.69 -11.84
C GLN A 127 -2.72 -28.90 -11.60
N SER A 128 -1.69 -28.73 -10.76
CA SER A 128 -0.81 -29.78 -10.26
C SER A 128 -0.59 -29.60 -8.77
N THR A 129 -0.32 -30.69 -8.04
CA THR A 129 0.01 -30.62 -6.61
C THR A 129 1.30 -29.81 -6.42
N PRO A 130 1.26 -28.71 -5.64
CA PRO A 130 2.46 -27.91 -5.38
C PRO A 130 3.46 -28.70 -4.52
N THR A 131 4.75 -28.41 -4.68
CA THR A 131 5.80 -29.03 -3.85
C THR A 131 5.62 -28.73 -2.36
N GLU A 132 5.19 -27.51 -2.03
CA GLU A 132 4.82 -27.10 -0.68
C GLU A 132 3.30 -26.96 -0.61
N GLU A 133 2.65 -27.95 0.00
CA GLU A 133 1.20 -27.98 0.15
C GLU A 133 0.72 -27.10 1.31
N VAL A 134 1.59 -26.79 2.28
CA VAL A 134 1.27 -25.95 3.44
C VAL A 134 2.16 -24.70 3.39
N PRO A 135 1.62 -23.56 2.94
CA PRO A 135 2.43 -22.35 2.81
C PRO A 135 2.84 -21.81 4.18
N PHE A 136 3.94 -21.03 4.22
CA PHE A 136 4.52 -20.50 5.46
C PHE A 136 3.56 -19.66 6.33
N TRP A 137 2.44 -19.22 5.77
CA TRP A 137 1.41 -18.38 6.39
C TRP A 137 0.13 -19.13 6.79
N ALA A 138 0.07 -20.44 6.60
CA ALA A 138 -1.11 -21.27 6.85
C ALA A 138 -1.64 -21.16 8.29
N ASP A 139 -0.76 -21.05 9.29
CA ASP A 139 -1.09 -20.89 10.71
C ASP A 139 -1.52 -19.47 11.10
N VAL A 140 -1.45 -18.51 10.18
CA VAL A 140 -1.84 -17.12 10.43
C VAL A 140 -3.26 -16.85 9.95
N VAL A 141 -3.65 -17.43 8.81
CA VAL A 141 -5.03 -17.35 8.30
C VAL A 141 -5.96 -18.27 9.08
N LEU A 142 -7.27 -18.08 8.92
CA LEU A 142 -8.26 -18.82 9.70
C LEU A 142 -8.67 -20.11 8.96
N GLY A 143 -8.57 -21.23 9.67
CA GLY A 143 -9.12 -22.51 9.20
C GLY A 143 -8.46 -23.04 7.92
N PHE A 144 -7.15 -22.83 7.73
CA PHE A 144 -6.43 -23.39 6.60
C PHE A 144 -6.53 -24.91 6.57
N ARG A 145 -6.91 -25.46 5.42
CA ARG A 145 -6.96 -26.90 5.16
C ARG A 145 -6.84 -27.19 3.67
N LYS A 146 -6.64 -28.46 3.33
CA LYS A 146 -6.82 -28.95 1.96
C LYS A 146 -8.32 -29.00 1.62
N MET A 147 -8.64 -28.82 0.34
CA MET A 147 -9.99 -29.03 -0.18
C MET A 147 -10.33 -30.52 -0.13
N THR A 148 -11.59 -30.80 0.15
CA THR A 148 -12.15 -32.15 0.01
C THR A 148 -12.38 -32.49 -1.47
N GLU A 149 -12.57 -33.78 -1.78
CA GLU A 149 -12.92 -34.21 -3.14
C GLU A 149 -14.20 -33.55 -3.64
N ALA A 150 -15.21 -33.40 -2.77
CA ALA A 150 -16.48 -32.75 -3.12
C ALA A 150 -16.30 -31.27 -3.48
N GLU A 151 -15.43 -30.55 -2.77
CA GLU A 151 -15.10 -29.16 -3.11
C GLU A 151 -14.29 -29.07 -4.41
N LEU A 152 -13.36 -30.00 -4.65
CA LEU A 152 -12.58 -30.04 -5.89
C LEU A 152 -13.43 -30.32 -7.13
N LYS A 153 -14.56 -31.03 -7.01
CA LYS A 153 -15.52 -31.21 -8.12
C LYS A 153 -16.05 -29.89 -8.69
N LYS A 154 -15.98 -28.77 -7.94
CA LYS A 154 -16.30 -27.42 -8.45
C LYS A 154 -15.30 -26.95 -9.52
N PHE A 155 -14.07 -27.47 -9.51
CA PHE A 155 -12.97 -27.04 -10.38
C PHE A 155 -12.40 -28.24 -11.17
N PRO A 156 -13.11 -28.72 -12.22
CA PRO A 156 -12.77 -29.97 -12.90
C PRO A 156 -11.42 -29.98 -13.62
N GLN A 157 -10.79 -28.82 -13.80
CA GLN A 157 -9.46 -28.68 -14.42
C GLN A 157 -8.32 -28.60 -13.37
N HIS A 158 -8.64 -28.74 -12.08
CA HIS A 158 -7.70 -28.61 -10.97
C HIS A 158 -7.68 -29.90 -10.15
N VAL A 159 -6.48 -30.29 -9.72
CA VAL A 159 -6.25 -31.58 -9.04
C VAL A 159 -5.96 -31.43 -7.54
N PHE A 160 -5.63 -30.22 -7.10
CA PHE A 160 -5.33 -29.90 -5.72
C PHE A 160 -5.91 -28.53 -5.34
N GLY A 161 -6.24 -28.36 -4.07
CA GLY A 161 -6.77 -27.09 -3.59
C GLY A 161 -6.64 -26.91 -2.08
N GLN A 162 -6.61 -25.66 -1.67
CA GLN A 162 -6.54 -25.20 -0.29
C GLN A 162 -7.78 -24.35 -0.02
N ALA A 163 -8.38 -24.52 1.16
CA ALA A 163 -9.50 -23.72 1.63
C ALA A 163 -9.09 -22.99 2.92
N PHE A 164 -9.42 -21.71 3.00
CA PHE A 164 -9.14 -20.88 4.18
C PHE A 164 -10.02 -19.63 4.20
N THR A 165 -10.08 -18.99 5.36
CA THR A 165 -10.67 -17.66 5.53
C THR A 165 -9.55 -16.65 5.77
N THR A 166 -9.58 -15.55 5.03
CA THR A 166 -8.65 -14.42 5.19
C THR A 166 -9.44 -13.12 5.28
N LEU A 167 -8.75 -11.98 5.20
CA LEU A 167 -9.34 -10.65 5.18
C LEU A 167 -9.18 -10.02 3.80
N LYS A 168 -10.13 -9.16 3.45
CA LYS A 168 -9.99 -8.22 2.34
C LYS A 168 -10.01 -6.80 2.91
N CYS A 169 -9.08 -5.99 2.44
CA CYS A 169 -8.95 -4.58 2.78
C CYS A 169 -9.21 -3.72 1.54
N GLU A 170 -10.37 -3.05 1.52
CA GLU A 170 -10.79 -2.13 0.46
C GLU A 170 -10.04 -0.80 0.62
N CYS A 171 -8.88 -0.65 -0.03
CA CYS A 171 -8.07 0.57 0.09
C CYS A 171 -8.84 1.88 -0.17
N PRO A 172 -9.78 1.97 -1.13
CA PRO A 172 -10.57 3.19 -1.31
C PRO A 172 -11.38 3.63 -0.08
N ALA A 173 -11.68 2.73 0.86
CA ALA A 173 -12.29 3.05 2.16
C ALA A 173 -11.24 3.12 3.28
N TYR A 174 -10.29 2.19 3.29
CA TYR A 174 -9.27 2.07 4.33
C TYR A 174 -8.31 3.26 4.39
N LEU A 175 -7.91 3.81 3.25
CA LEU A 175 -6.98 4.94 3.21
C LEU A 175 -7.61 6.22 3.81
N PRO A 176 -8.84 6.65 3.45
CA PRO A 176 -9.53 7.72 4.16
C PRO A 176 -9.71 7.46 5.66
N TRP A 177 -9.94 6.20 6.05
CA TRP A 177 -10.02 5.83 7.47
C TRP A 177 -8.69 6.05 8.20
N LEU A 178 -7.55 5.71 7.59
CA LEU A 178 -6.22 6.01 8.14
C LEU A 178 -5.96 7.52 8.19
N GLU A 179 -6.34 8.28 7.15
CA GLU A 179 -6.21 9.75 7.16
C GLU A 179 -6.98 10.40 8.31
N LYS A 180 -8.22 9.95 8.58
CA LYS A 180 -9.00 10.42 9.73
C LYS A 180 -8.25 10.18 11.04
N ARG A 181 -7.56 9.06 11.19
CA ARG A 181 -6.75 8.76 12.39
C ARG A 181 -5.51 9.63 12.48
N ILE A 182 -4.85 9.94 11.37
CA ILE A 182 -3.70 10.86 11.35
C ILE A 182 -4.15 12.26 11.78
N LYS A 183 -5.23 12.76 11.20
CA LYS A 183 -5.83 14.07 11.56
C LYS A 183 -6.30 14.10 13.02
N GLY A 184 -6.93 13.03 13.49
CA GLY A 184 -7.37 12.89 14.89
C GLY A 184 -6.23 12.89 15.90
N SER A 185 -5.02 12.48 15.50
CA SER A 185 -3.81 12.58 16.32
C SER A 185 -3.07 13.92 16.17
N GLY A 186 -3.65 14.90 15.46
CA GLY A 186 -3.05 16.21 15.21
C GLY A 186 -2.04 16.26 14.05
N GLY A 187 -1.98 15.20 13.23
CA GLY A 187 -1.15 15.16 12.03
C GLY A 187 -1.78 15.89 10.84
N TRP A 188 -0.93 16.28 9.89
CA TRP A 188 -1.34 17.04 8.70
C TRP A 188 -1.18 16.22 7.42
N THR A 189 -1.99 16.54 6.42
CA THR A 189 -1.87 16.02 5.05
C THR A 189 -1.65 17.19 4.10
N LEU A 190 -0.60 17.13 3.29
CA LEU A 190 -0.23 18.17 2.33
C LEU A 190 -0.15 17.58 0.92
N THR A 191 -0.94 18.14 0.00
CA THR A 191 -0.84 17.81 -1.43
C THR A 191 0.29 18.61 -2.06
N ARG A 192 1.41 17.94 -2.32
CA ARG A 192 2.61 18.54 -2.92
C ARG A 192 3.47 17.46 -3.56
N ARG A 193 3.95 17.72 -4.78
CA ARG A 193 5.00 16.93 -5.42
C ARG A 193 6.35 17.28 -4.82
N ILE A 194 7.13 16.25 -4.52
CA ILE A 194 8.52 16.35 -4.05
C ILE A 194 9.40 15.81 -5.19
N GLU A 195 10.36 16.61 -5.65
CA GLU A 195 11.35 16.21 -6.66
C GLU A 195 12.65 15.71 -6.02
N ASP A 196 13.00 16.27 -4.86
CA ASP A 196 14.17 15.90 -4.05
C ASP A 196 13.79 15.91 -2.56
N LEU A 197 14.19 14.88 -1.80
CA LEU A 197 13.96 14.81 -0.36
C LEU A 197 14.60 15.97 0.41
N TRP A 198 15.65 16.60 -0.14
CA TRP A 198 16.28 17.79 0.44
C TRP A 198 15.36 19.00 0.52
N GLU A 199 14.26 19.04 -0.24
CA GLU A 199 13.23 20.09 -0.12
C GLU A 199 12.57 20.15 1.27
N LEU A 200 12.65 19.05 2.03
CA LEU A 200 12.06 18.92 3.36
C LEU A 200 13.00 19.43 4.46
N HIS A 201 14.29 19.58 4.16
CA HIS A 201 15.25 20.21 5.06
C HIS A 201 15.18 21.75 4.91
N PRO A 202 15.22 22.55 5.99
CA PRO A 202 15.39 22.19 7.41
C PRO A 202 14.06 22.02 8.16
N SER A 203 12.92 21.99 7.47
CA SER A 203 11.60 22.04 8.11
C SER A 203 11.26 20.77 8.89
N PHE A 204 11.85 19.63 8.48
CA PHE A 204 11.63 18.33 9.09
C PHE A 204 12.94 17.72 9.61
N ASP A 205 12.86 17.11 10.78
CA ASP A 205 13.98 16.45 11.46
C ASP A 205 14.24 15.04 10.91
N VAL A 206 13.17 14.34 10.52
CA VAL A 206 13.22 12.99 9.93
C VAL A 206 12.27 12.91 8.75
N VAL A 207 12.73 12.29 7.66
CA VAL A 207 11.90 11.99 6.49
C VAL A 207 11.68 10.48 6.40
N VAL A 208 10.45 10.06 6.14
CA VAL A 208 10.09 8.68 5.88
C VAL A 208 9.65 8.57 4.43
N ASN A 209 10.44 7.85 3.63
CA ASN A 209 10.18 7.71 2.21
C ASN A 209 9.31 6.48 1.93
N CYS A 210 8.00 6.71 1.82
CA CYS A 210 6.97 5.73 1.48
C CYS A 210 6.41 5.94 0.05
N SER A 211 7.18 6.55 -0.84
CA SER A 211 6.73 7.01 -2.16
C SER A 211 6.45 5.91 -3.20
N GLY A 212 6.49 4.63 -2.78
CA GLY A 212 6.23 3.50 -3.65
C GLY A 212 7.17 3.47 -4.85
N LEU A 213 6.62 3.53 -6.07
CA LEU A 213 7.40 3.55 -7.31
C LEU A 213 8.17 4.86 -7.52
N GLY A 214 7.72 5.96 -6.91
CA GLY A 214 8.38 7.27 -6.96
C GLY A 214 9.78 7.27 -6.33
N SER A 215 10.07 6.29 -5.47
CA SER A 215 11.40 6.15 -4.85
C SER A 215 12.49 5.81 -5.86
N ARG A 216 12.13 5.32 -7.05
CA ARG A 216 13.06 5.19 -8.18
C ARG A 216 13.75 6.52 -8.51
N GLN A 217 13.00 7.62 -8.48
CA GLN A 217 13.53 8.97 -8.64
C GLN A 217 14.12 9.47 -7.32
N LEU A 218 13.32 9.49 -6.24
CA LEU A 218 13.66 10.16 -4.99
C LEU A 218 14.86 9.57 -4.23
N ALA A 219 15.13 8.26 -4.42
CA ALA A 219 16.23 7.57 -3.77
C ALA A 219 17.24 6.98 -4.77
N GLY A 220 17.09 7.28 -6.08
CA GLY A 220 17.94 6.73 -7.14
C GLY A 220 17.99 5.20 -7.21
N ASP A 221 16.98 4.51 -6.67
CA ASP A 221 17.00 3.04 -6.53
C ASP A 221 16.57 2.39 -7.84
N SER A 222 17.52 1.86 -8.61
CA SER A 222 17.25 1.19 -9.88
C SER A 222 16.67 -0.22 -9.71
N LYS A 223 16.72 -0.81 -8.50
CA LYS A 223 16.19 -2.15 -8.21
C LYS A 223 14.67 -2.20 -8.19
N ILE A 224 14.02 -1.05 -7.97
CA ILE A 224 12.56 -0.93 -8.02
C ILE A 224 12.09 -0.63 -9.45
N PHE A 225 11.10 -1.39 -9.93
CA PHE A 225 10.51 -1.24 -11.25
C PHE A 225 9.01 -1.60 -11.23
N PRO A 226 8.20 -1.13 -12.21
CA PRO A 226 6.78 -1.43 -12.21
C PRO A 226 6.50 -2.87 -12.64
N VAL A 227 5.53 -3.49 -11.98
CA VAL A 227 4.83 -4.65 -12.54
C VAL A 227 3.37 -4.25 -12.74
N ARG A 228 3.03 -3.91 -13.99
CA ARG A 228 1.68 -3.51 -14.39
C ARG A 228 0.69 -4.64 -14.09
N GLY A 229 -0.45 -4.26 -13.56
CA GLY A 229 -1.58 -5.14 -13.30
C GLY A 229 -2.86 -4.47 -13.73
N GLN A 230 -3.59 -5.13 -14.62
CA GLN A 230 -4.94 -4.79 -14.97
C GLN A 230 -5.91 -5.71 -14.23
N VAL A 231 -7.02 -5.13 -13.77
CA VAL A 231 -8.13 -5.81 -13.13
C VAL A 231 -9.45 -5.29 -13.69
N LEU A 232 -10.48 -6.11 -13.59
CA LEU A 232 -11.86 -5.74 -13.85
C LEU A 232 -12.60 -5.67 -12.52
N GLN A 233 -13.38 -4.62 -12.32
CA GLN A 233 -14.35 -4.54 -11.24
C GLN A 233 -15.74 -4.77 -11.85
N VAL A 234 -16.47 -5.76 -11.32
CA VAL A 234 -17.80 -6.14 -11.83
C VAL A 234 -18.81 -6.21 -10.70
N GLN A 235 -20.09 -6.09 -11.03
CA GLN A 235 -21.18 -6.31 -10.10
C GLN A 235 -21.69 -7.75 -10.26
N ALA A 236 -21.41 -8.57 -9.25
CA ALA A 236 -21.82 -9.97 -9.16
C ALA A 236 -21.99 -10.36 -7.67
N PRO A 237 -23.02 -9.83 -6.97
CA PRO A 237 -23.15 -9.98 -5.52
C PRO A 237 -23.34 -11.42 -5.03
N TRP A 238 -23.71 -12.35 -5.92
CA TRP A 238 -23.81 -13.78 -5.61
C TRP A 238 -22.44 -14.48 -5.45
N VAL A 239 -21.33 -13.83 -5.84
CA VAL A 239 -19.99 -14.35 -5.60
C VAL A 239 -19.53 -13.89 -4.22
N GLU A 240 -19.53 -14.80 -3.26
CA GLU A 240 -19.16 -14.50 -1.86
C GLU A 240 -17.86 -15.17 -1.43
N HIS A 241 -17.38 -16.14 -2.22
CA HIS A 241 -16.13 -16.86 -1.95
C HIS A 241 -15.05 -16.44 -2.93
N PHE A 242 -13.84 -16.21 -2.42
CA PHE A 242 -12.71 -15.94 -3.29
C PHE A 242 -12.24 -17.21 -4.02
N ILE A 243 -11.74 -17.05 -5.24
CA ILE A 243 -11.08 -18.12 -6.00
C ILE A 243 -9.74 -17.57 -6.50
N ARG A 244 -8.65 -18.28 -6.25
CA ARG A 244 -7.32 -17.92 -6.76
C ARG A 244 -6.65 -19.12 -7.38
N ASP A 245 -6.28 -19.02 -8.64
CA ASP A 245 -5.45 -20.03 -9.29
C ASP A 245 -4.00 -19.97 -8.76
N GLY A 246 -3.32 -21.12 -8.70
CA GLY A 246 -1.96 -21.28 -8.18
C GLY A 246 -0.93 -20.37 -8.84
N SER A 247 -1.08 -20.09 -10.15
CA SER A 247 -0.24 -19.13 -10.88
C SER A 247 -0.32 -17.70 -10.29
N GLY A 248 -1.45 -17.38 -9.67
CA GLY A 248 -1.84 -16.05 -9.23
C GLY A 248 -2.07 -15.06 -10.37
N LEU A 249 -2.22 -15.54 -11.61
CA LEU A 249 -2.63 -14.76 -12.77
C LEU A 249 -4.16 -14.72 -12.93
N THR A 250 -4.88 -15.69 -12.37
CA THR A 250 -6.35 -15.69 -12.37
C THR A 250 -6.86 -15.68 -10.93
N TYR A 251 -7.68 -14.69 -10.60
CA TYR A 251 -8.30 -14.54 -9.30
C TYR A 251 -9.64 -13.81 -9.38
N ILE A 252 -10.55 -14.22 -8.51
CA ILE A 252 -11.90 -13.69 -8.34
C ILE A 252 -12.04 -13.36 -6.86
N TYR A 253 -12.04 -12.08 -6.54
CA TYR A 253 -12.03 -11.59 -5.17
C TYR A 253 -13.30 -10.79 -4.89
N PRO A 254 -14.27 -11.35 -4.15
CA PRO A 254 -15.47 -10.64 -3.80
C PRO A 254 -15.14 -9.48 -2.87
N GLY A 255 -15.81 -8.34 -3.07
CA GLY A 255 -15.68 -7.14 -2.25
C GLY A 255 -17.05 -6.61 -1.89
N THR A 256 -17.11 -5.61 -1.01
CA THR A 256 -18.39 -5.09 -0.49
C THR A 256 -19.23 -4.40 -1.55
N SER A 257 -18.58 -3.75 -2.53
CA SER A 257 -19.26 -3.02 -3.61
C SER A 257 -19.10 -3.69 -4.97
N HIS A 258 -17.94 -4.29 -5.25
CA HIS A 258 -17.61 -4.89 -6.54
C HIS A 258 -16.79 -6.15 -6.32
N VAL A 259 -16.97 -7.13 -7.21
CA VAL A 259 -16.07 -8.27 -7.32
C VAL A 259 -14.89 -7.85 -8.18
N THR A 260 -13.68 -8.08 -7.70
CA THR A 260 -12.44 -7.81 -8.44
C THR A 260 -12.00 -9.07 -9.16
N LEU A 261 -12.03 -9.04 -10.48
CA LEU A 261 -11.50 -10.06 -11.36
C LEU A 261 -10.11 -9.64 -11.80
N GLY A 262 -9.14 -10.52 -11.70
CA GLY A 262 -7.83 -10.24 -12.23
C GLY A 262 -7.06 -11.49 -12.59
N GLY A 263 -5.87 -11.34 -13.14
CA GLY A 263 -5.32 -10.10 -13.63
C GLY A 263 -4.12 -10.34 -14.52
N THR A 264 -3.28 -9.32 -14.60
CA THR A 264 -2.04 -9.37 -15.38
C THR A 264 -0.81 -9.05 -14.52
N ARG A 265 0.36 -9.42 -15.04
CA ARG A 265 1.68 -9.15 -14.44
C ARG A 265 2.70 -8.81 -15.52
N GLN A 266 2.60 -7.63 -16.13
CA GLN A 266 3.58 -7.18 -17.13
C GLN A 266 4.74 -6.43 -16.46
N LYS A 267 5.95 -7.01 -16.50
CA LYS A 267 7.15 -6.42 -15.89
C LYS A 267 7.68 -5.27 -16.74
N GLY A 268 8.05 -4.16 -16.11
CA GLY A 268 8.67 -3.02 -16.77
C GLY A 268 7.71 -2.14 -17.58
N ASP A 269 6.43 -2.50 -17.65
CA ASP A 269 5.41 -1.73 -18.34
C ASP A 269 4.91 -0.58 -17.45
N TRP A 270 4.99 0.64 -17.95
CA TRP A 270 4.57 1.87 -17.28
C TRP A 270 3.20 2.37 -17.74
N ASN A 271 2.57 1.71 -18.72
CA ASN A 271 1.32 2.14 -19.31
C ASN A 271 0.15 1.96 -18.33
N LEU A 272 -0.51 3.06 -17.98
CA LEU A 272 -1.70 3.08 -17.12
C LEU A 272 -3.02 2.97 -17.90
N SER A 273 -2.98 2.95 -19.22
CA SER A 273 -4.16 2.75 -20.06
C SER A 273 -4.62 1.29 -19.98
N PRO A 274 -5.92 1.03 -19.80
CA PRO A 274 -6.48 -0.30 -19.98
C PRO A 274 -6.19 -0.83 -21.38
N ASP A 275 -5.93 -2.12 -21.47
CA ASP A 275 -5.75 -2.83 -22.73
C ASP A 275 -6.90 -3.83 -22.93
N ALA A 276 -7.57 -3.73 -24.07
CA ALA A 276 -8.80 -4.47 -24.33
C ALA A 276 -8.57 -5.99 -24.44
N GLU A 277 -7.39 -6.42 -24.89
CA GLU A 277 -7.04 -7.85 -24.96
C GLU A 277 -6.88 -8.43 -23.56
N ASN A 278 -6.12 -7.76 -22.69
CA ASN A 278 -6.01 -8.13 -21.29
C ASN A 278 -7.39 -8.25 -20.60
N SER A 279 -8.32 -7.35 -20.91
CA SER A 279 -9.68 -7.42 -20.35
C SER A 279 -10.46 -8.65 -20.83
N ARG A 280 -10.44 -8.94 -22.14
CA ARG A 280 -11.08 -10.14 -22.70
C ARG A 280 -10.51 -11.41 -22.06
N GLU A 281 -9.20 -11.49 -21.92
CA GLU A 281 -8.54 -12.65 -21.33
C GLU A 281 -8.84 -12.81 -19.84
N ILE A 282 -8.80 -11.73 -19.05
CA ILE A 282 -9.15 -11.77 -17.62
C ILE A 282 -10.57 -12.30 -17.46
N LEU A 283 -11.53 -11.73 -18.21
CA LEU A 283 -12.93 -12.14 -18.14
C LEU A 283 -13.08 -13.61 -18.54
N SER A 284 -12.47 -14.03 -19.65
CA SER A 284 -12.54 -15.42 -20.13
C SER A 284 -12.02 -16.40 -19.10
N ARG A 285 -10.86 -16.13 -18.48
CA ARG A 285 -10.29 -17.03 -17.45
C ARG A 285 -11.13 -17.04 -16.17
N CYS A 286 -11.67 -15.90 -15.75
CA CYS A 286 -12.51 -15.84 -14.56
C CYS A 286 -13.86 -16.53 -14.77
N CYS A 287 -14.52 -16.34 -15.92
CA CYS A 287 -15.76 -17.04 -16.27
C CYS A 287 -15.57 -18.55 -16.40
N ALA A 288 -14.38 -19.02 -16.79
CA ALA A 288 -14.07 -20.44 -16.80
C ALA A 288 -13.99 -21.05 -15.38
N LEU A 289 -13.54 -20.27 -14.38
CA LEU A 289 -13.48 -20.70 -12.98
C LEU A 289 -14.80 -20.54 -12.24
N GLU A 290 -15.59 -19.52 -12.56
CA GLU A 290 -16.88 -19.22 -11.95
C GLU A 290 -17.88 -18.86 -13.04
N PRO A 291 -18.57 -19.85 -13.65
CA PRO A 291 -19.48 -19.64 -14.77
C PRO A 291 -20.64 -18.67 -14.49
N SER A 292 -21.01 -18.45 -13.22
CA SER A 292 -22.03 -17.45 -12.86
C SER A 292 -21.62 -16.01 -13.23
N LEU A 293 -20.33 -15.75 -13.47
CA LEU A 293 -19.84 -14.43 -13.90
C LEU A 293 -20.28 -14.02 -15.32
N HIS A 294 -20.82 -14.94 -16.14
CA HIS A 294 -21.42 -14.56 -17.43
C HIS A 294 -22.59 -13.57 -17.26
N GLY A 295 -23.27 -13.59 -16.10
CA GLY A 295 -24.34 -12.65 -15.76
C GLY A 295 -23.87 -11.35 -15.10
N ALA A 296 -22.56 -11.14 -14.90
CA ALA A 296 -22.05 -9.95 -14.24
C ALA A 296 -22.26 -8.69 -15.09
N CYS A 297 -22.50 -7.55 -14.43
CA CYS A 297 -22.72 -6.26 -15.08
C CYS A 297 -21.75 -5.18 -14.58
N ASN A 298 -21.82 -3.98 -15.15
CA ASN A 298 -21.02 -2.81 -14.78
C ASN A 298 -19.50 -3.09 -14.73
N ILE A 299 -18.97 -3.67 -15.81
CA ILE A 299 -17.55 -4.01 -15.93
C ILE A 299 -16.73 -2.71 -16.07
N ARG A 300 -15.83 -2.47 -15.12
CA ARG A 300 -14.92 -1.32 -15.11
C ARG A 300 -13.48 -1.80 -15.08
N GLU A 301 -12.64 -1.20 -15.91
CA GLU A 301 -11.22 -1.55 -16.00
C GLU A 301 -10.38 -0.64 -15.11
N LYS A 302 -9.43 -1.23 -14.37
CA LYS A 302 -8.46 -0.48 -13.58
C LYS A 302 -7.06 -1.03 -13.84
N VAL A 303 -6.08 -0.14 -13.89
CA VAL A 303 -4.66 -0.47 -14.09
C VAL A 303 -3.85 0.16 -12.97
N GLY A 304 -2.93 -0.61 -12.38
CA GLY A 304 -2.02 -0.16 -11.35
C GLY A 304 -0.61 -0.69 -11.58
N LEU A 305 0.39 0.07 -11.15
CA LEU A 305 1.81 -0.30 -11.26
C LEU A 305 2.33 -0.74 -9.91
N ARG A 306 2.54 -2.05 -9.75
CA ARG A 306 3.05 -2.60 -8.48
C ARG A 306 4.52 -2.17 -8.31
N PRO A 307 4.91 -1.59 -7.16
CA PRO A 307 6.28 -1.14 -6.90
C PRO A 307 7.20 -2.31 -6.56
N TYR A 308 7.53 -3.14 -7.54
CA TYR A 308 8.30 -4.36 -7.32
C TYR A 308 9.76 -4.05 -7.02
N ARG A 309 10.27 -4.62 -5.93
CA ARG A 309 11.69 -4.76 -5.58
C ARG A 309 11.88 -6.17 -5.00
N PRO A 310 13.02 -6.84 -5.21
CA PRO A 310 13.23 -8.21 -4.68
C PRO A 310 13.05 -8.34 -3.15
N GLY A 311 13.35 -7.28 -2.40
CA GLY A 311 12.98 -7.15 -0.99
C GLY A 311 12.44 -5.75 -0.73
N VAL A 312 11.63 -5.60 0.31
CA VAL A 312 11.19 -4.27 0.76
C VAL A 312 12.43 -3.49 1.22
N ARG A 313 12.66 -2.27 0.71
CA ARG A 313 13.70 -1.39 1.27
C ARG A 313 13.14 -0.79 2.54
N LEU A 314 13.63 -1.27 3.67
CA LEU A 314 13.23 -0.86 5.01
C LEU A 314 14.49 -0.64 5.84
N GLN A 315 15.02 0.58 5.83
CA GLN A 315 16.29 0.93 6.46
C GLN A 315 16.42 2.44 6.66
N THR A 316 17.26 2.84 7.60
CA THR A 316 17.70 4.23 7.78
C THR A 316 18.88 4.55 6.86
N GLU A 317 18.88 5.74 6.28
CA GLU A 317 19.96 6.34 5.53
C GLU A 317 20.16 7.78 6.01
N LEU A 318 21.41 8.20 6.23
CA LEU A 318 21.74 9.57 6.61
C LEU A 318 22.27 10.30 5.38
N LEU A 319 21.41 11.06 4.72
CA LEU A 319 21.83 11.87 3.57
C LEU A 319 22.68 13.05 4.06
N ALA A 320 23.74 13.36 3.32
CA ALA A 320 24.59 14.51 3.58
C ALA A 320 24.76 15.36 2.32
N ARG A 321 24.51 16.67 2.42
CA ARG A 321 24.68 17.66 1.35
C ARG A 321 25.07 18.99 2.00
N ASP A 322 26.10 19.64 1.47
CA ASP A 322 26.59 20.95 1.92
C ASP A 322 26.81 21.06 3.45
N GLY A 323 27.38 20.01 4.05
CA GLY A 323 27.67 19.94 5.49
C GLY A 323 26.44 19.71 6.38
N ARG A 324 25.25 19.58 5.80
CA ARG A 324 23.99 19.30 6.50
C ARG A 324 23.66 17.81 6.44
N ARG A 325 22.84 17.34 7.38
CA ARG A 325 22.45 15.94 7.51
C ARG A 325 20.93 15.83 7.54
N LEU A 326 20.39 14.87 6.81
CA LEU A 326 18.96 14.56 6.76
C LEU A 326 18.75 13.06 7.00
N PRO A 327 18.27 12.65 8.19
CA PRO A 327 17.86 11.28 8.45
C PRO A 327 16.65 10.90 7.57
N VAL A 328 16.80 9.83 6.80
CA VAL A 328 15.75 9.28 5.94
C VAL A 328 15.51 7.81 6.29
N VAL A 329 14.28 7.44 6.62
CA VAL A 329 13.86 6.04 6.73
C VAL A 329 13.17 5.65 5.42
N HIS A 330 13.80 4.80 4.62
CA HIS A 330 13.18 4.26 3.41
C HIS A 330 12.22 3.14 3.76
N HIS A 331 11.01 3.16 3.20
CA HIS A 331 9.97 2.15 3.41
C HIS A 331 9.12 1.97 2.14
N TYR A 332 9.68 1.26 1.16
CA TYR A 332 9.04 1.07 -0.15
C TYR A 332 9.46 -0.25 -0.82
N GLY A 333 8.92 -0.54 -2.01
CA GLY A 333 9.31 -1.70 -2.80
C GLY A 333 8.47 -2.95 -2.50
N HIS A 334 7.23 -2.74 -2.05
CA HIS A 334 6.34 -3.82 -1.58
C HIS A 334 5.77 -4.73 -2.67
N GLY A 335 5.98 -4.43 -3.95
CA GLY A 335 5.50 -5.28 -5.06
C GLY A 335 4.01 -5.65 -4.95
N SER A 336 3.71 -6.93 -5.16
CA SER A 336 2.34 -7.46 -5.12
C SER A 336 1.82 -7.77 -3.71
N GLY A 337 2.69 -7.83 -2.71
CA GLY A 337 2.35 -8.26 -1.34
C GLY A 337 2.07 -7.11 -0.37
N GLY A 338 2.12 -5.85 -0.84
CA GLY A 338 2.17 -4.69 0.05
C GLY A 338 1.00 -4.56 1.01
N ILE A 339 -0.24 -4.79 0.55
CA ILE A 339 -1.42 -4.74 1.43
C ILE A 339 -1.31 -5.79 2.55
N SER A 340 -0.81 -6.98 2.24
CA SER A 340 -0.70 -8.09 3.20
C SER A 340 0.32 -7.86 4.31
N VAL A 341 1.29 -6.95 4.14
CA VAL A 341 2.39 -6.71 5.10
C VAL A 341 2.51 -5.26 5.55
N HIS A 342 1.56 -4.40 5.16
CA HIS A 342 1.68 -2.94 5.33
C HIS A 342 1.82 -2.53 6.80
N TRP A 343 1.11 -3.19 7.72
CA TRP A 343 1.13 -2.82 9.13
C TRP A 343 2.41 -3.29 9.82
N GLY A 344 2.82 -4.53 9.58
CA GLY A 344 4.06 -5.05 10.16
C GLY A 344 5.30 -4.31 9.66
N THR A 345 5.34 -3.97 8.37
CA THR A 345 6.42 -3.12 7.84
C THR A 345 6.33 -1.68 8.37
N ALA A 346 5.13 -1.14 8.63
CA ALA A 346 4.97 0.17 9.26
C ALA A 346 5.47 0.21 10.72
N LEU A 347 5.25 -0.86 11.48
CA LEU A 347 5.80 -1.01 12.84
C LEU A 347 7.34 -0.99 12.81
N GLU A 348 7.95 -1.69 11.86
CA GLU A 348 9.41 -1.69 11.74
C GLU A 348 9.97 -0.35 11.29
N ALA A 349 9.34 0.32 10.31
CA ALA A 349 9.71 1.68 9.91
C ALA A 349 9.59 2.66 11.08
N THR A 350 8.54 2.52 11.90
CA THR A 350 8.33 3.33 13.11
C THR A 350 9.44 3.13 14.15
N ARG A 351 9.93 1.90 14.32
CA ARG A 351 11.08 1.61 15.18
C ARG A 351 12.33 2.38 14.73
N LEU A 352 12.63 2.35 13.43
CA LEU A 352 13.77 3.10 12.86
C LEU A 352 13.62 4.60 13.02
N VAL A 353 12.40 5.13 12.87
CA VAL A 353 12.11 6.56 13.13
C VAL A 353 12.33 6.89 14.60
N SER A 354 11.88 6.04 15.52
CA SER A 354 12.12 6.24 16.96
C SER A 354 13.61 6.26 17.30
N GLU A 355 14.41 5.41 16.67
CA GLU A 355 15.87 5.40 16.81
C GLU A 355 16.50 6.70 16.29
N CYS A 356 16.04 7.19 15.14
CA CYS A 356 16.50 8.48 14.59
C CYS A 356 16.15 9.65 15.53
N VAL A 357 14.91 9.70 16.01
CA VAL A 357 14.46 10.75 16.95
C VAL A 357 15.22 10.68 18.28
N HIS A 358 15.52 9.48 18.77
CA HIS A 358 16.34 9.32 19.97
C HIS A 358 17.76 9.83 19.75
N ALA A 359 18.40 9.47 18.64
CA ALA A 359 19.74 9.92 18.28
C ALA A 359 19.85 11.44 18.13
N LEU A 360 18.80 12.11 17.63
CA LEU A 360 18.73 13.57 17.54
C LEU A 360 18.61 14.25 18.91
N ARG A 361 17.99 13.57 19.89
CA ARG A 361 17.81 14.09 21.26
C ARG A 361 19.01 13.84 22.16
N THR A 362 19.82 12.82 21.89
CA THR A 362 21.04 12.51 22.64
C THR A 362 22.22 13.30 22.07
N PRO A 363 22.82 14.24 22.80
CA PRO A 363 24.01 14.94 22.31
C PRO A 363 25.17 13.95 22.13
N THR A 364 25.83 13.99 20.97
CA THR A 364 27.04 13.22 20.72
C THR A 364 28.09 13.59 21.78
N PRO A 365 28.70 12.62 22.51
CA PRO A 365 29.78 12.95 23.43
C PRO A 365 30.87 13.67 22.65
N LYS A 366 31.23 14.89 23.08
CA LYS A 366 32.43 15.55 22.56
C LYS A 366 33.60 14.63 22.88
N SER A 367 34.17 13.99 21.85
CA SER A 367 35.47 13.32 21.97
C SER A 367 36.45 14.37 22.48
N LYS A 368 36.94 14.18 23.71
CA LYS A 368 38.05 14.98 24.23
C LYS A 368 39.23 14.75 23.29
N LEU A 369 39.68 15.83 22.65
CA LEU A 369 40.93 15.91 21.90
C LEU A 369 42.12 15.56 22.80
#